data_AF-A0A9C9YTR1-F1
#
_entry.id   AF-A0A9C9YTR1-F1
#
_cell.length_a   1.000
_cell.length_b   1.000
_cell.length_c   1.000
_cell.angle_alpha   90.00
_cell.angle_beta   90.00
_cell.angle_gamma   90.00
#
_symmetry.space_group_name_H-M   'P 1'
#
loop_
_entity.id
_entity.type
_entity.pdbx_description
1 polymer ?
#
loop_
_entity_poly.entity_id
_entity_poly.type
_entity_poly.pdbx_seq_one_letter_code
_entity_poly.pdbx_strand_id
1 'polypeptide(L)'
;MIEFLQQWYRRHFSDPQVALLAVLLVAGFAVLYFAGDVFAPLLIAAVLAYVLDGAVEWLVSFRLPRILAVLIVFLLFLSVLLAVMVWLLPLLIRQAGQFFSEVPQMANKGQALLLQLPERYPEFITREDVISVISQIRSELGSFGQKVVSLSISSVVNLLTILVYMVLVPVLIFFLLVDKQKIFDWAGS
;
A
#
# COMPACT_ATOMS: atom_id res chain seq x y z
N MET A 1 4.06 15.37 -39.49
CA MET A 1 4.17 15.14 -38.02
C MET A 1 5.49 14.49 -37.64
N ILE A 2 5.96 13.45 -38.34
CA ILE A 2 7.24 12.78 -38.06
C ILE A 2 8.47 13.67 -38.33
N GLU A 3 8.43 14.54 -39.34
CA GLU A 3 9.53 15.47 -39.66
C GLU A 3 9.75 16.56 -38.60
N PHE A 4 8.68 17.00 -37.93
CA PHE A 4 8.75 17.98 -36.83
C PHE A 4 9.44 17.37 -35.59
N LEU A 5 9.14 16.10 -35.29
CA LEU A 5 9.81 15.32 -34.25
C LEU A 5 11.29 15.08 -34.59
N GLN A 6 11.63 14.79 -35.85
CA GLN A 6 13.02 14.60 -36.29
C GLN A 6 13.86 15.89 -36.23
N GLN A 7 13.29 17.04 -36.60
CA GLN A 7 13.99 18.33 -36.50
C GLN A 7 14.20 18.76 -35.04
N TRP A 8 13.21 18.56 -34.16
CA TRP A 8 13.35 18.84 -32.73
C TRP A 8 14.41 17.94 -32.07
N TYR A 9 14.40 16.64 -32.39
CA TYR A 9 15.40 15.68 -31.90
C TYR A 9 16.81 16.05 -32.34
N ARG A 10 17.05 16.31 -33.63
CA ARG A 10 18.39 16.73 -34.11
C ARG A 10 18.85 18.04 -33.49
N ARG A 11 17.97 18.98 -33.17
CA ARG A 11 18.37 20.28 -32.62
C ARG A 11 18.68 20.25 -31.12
N HIS A 12 18.01 19.39 -30.35
CA HIS A 12 18.27 19.23 -28.91
C HIS A 12 19.26 18.12 -28.56
N PHE A 13 19.30 17.00 -29.30
CA PHE A 13 20.25 15.90 -29.08
C PHE A 13 21.61 16.05 -29.80
N SER A 14 21.86 17.19 -30.46
CA SER A 14 23.21 17.49 -31.02
C SER A 14 24.22 17.90 -29.95
N ASP A 15 23.76 18.27 -28.75
CA ASP A 15 24.64 18.58 -27.63
C ASP A 15 24.96 17.27 -26.87
N PRO A 16 26.24 16.84 -26.80
CA PRO A 16 26.64 15.61 -26.12
C PRO A 16 26.12 15.55 -24.67
N GLN A 17 26.00 16.72 -24.04
CA GLN A 17 25.52 16.88 -22.66
C GLN A 17 24.02 16.59 -22.52
N VAL A 18 23.20 17.05 -23.47
CA VAL A 18 21.75 16.81 -23.45
C VAL A 18 21.45 15.35 -23.78
N ALA A 19 22.18 14.76 -24.72
CA ALA A 19 22.09 13.34 -25.03
C ALA A 19 22.50 12.48 -23.82
N LEU A 20 23.58 12.83 -23.13
CA LEU A 20 24.02 12.16 -21.90
C LEU A 20 22.96 12.29 -20.80
N LEU A 21 22.41 13.49 -20.58
CA LEU A 21 21.35 13.74 -19.60
C LEU A 21 20.11 12.90 -19.89
N ALA A 22 19.68 12.83 -21.16
CA ALA A 22 18.54 12.03 -21.56
C ALA A 22 18.79 10.53 -21.36
N VAL A 23 19.98 10.04 -21.70
CA VAL A 23 20.37 8.64 -21.44
C VAL A 23 20.39 8.36 -19.93
N LEU A 24 20.92 9.28 -19.12
CA LEU A 24 20.97 9.15 -17.66
C LEU A 24 19.57 9.20 -17.04
N LEU A 25 18.68 10.04 -17.56
CA LEU A 25 17.27 10.09 -17.14
C LEU A 25 16.53 8.79 -17.49
N VAL A 26 16.69 8.29 -18.71
CA VAL A 26 16.07 7.02 -19.13
C VAL A 26 16.65 5.85 -18.35
N ALA A 27 17.97 5.81 -18.13
CA ALA A 27 18.62 4.79 -17.33
C ALA A 27 18.20 4.87 -15.86
N GLY A 28 18.15 6.07 -15.28
CA GLY A 28 17.69 6.30 -13.91
C GLY A 28 16.22 5.92 -13.74
N PHE A 29 15.36 6.26 -14.70
CA PHE A 29 13.96 5.85 -14.72
C PHE A 29 13.81 4.33 -14.90
N ALA A 30 14.62 3.70 -15.75
CA ALA A 30 14.64 2.25 -15.90
C ALA A 30 15.08 1.56 -14.60
N VAL A 31 16.11 2.06 -13.93
CA VAL A 31 16.53 1.56 -12.61
C VAL A 31 15.41 1.73 -11.59
N LEU A 32 14.76 2.90 -11.54
CA LEU A 32 13.62 3.13 -10.64
C LEU A 32 12.43 2.22 -10.95
N TYR A 33 12.18 1.92 -12.23
CA TYR A 33 11.09 1.04 -12.65
C TYR A 33 11.37 -0.42 -12.30
N PHE A 34 12.59 -0.91 -12.59
CA PHE A 34 12.96 -2.31 -12.34
C PHE A 34 13.34 -2.60 -10.88
N ALA A 35 13.94 -1.64 -10.18
CA ALA A 35 14.37 -1.78 -8.80
C ALA A 35 13.43 -1.06 -7.81
N GLY A 36 12.32 -0.48 -8.27
CA GLY A 36 11.36 0.24 -7.43
C GLY A 36 10.85 -0.60 -6.26
N ASP A 37 10.56 -1.89 -6.50
CA ASP A 37 10.13 -2.83 -5.46
C ASP A 37 11.23 -3.10 -4.41
N VAL A 38 12.50 -3.03 -4.79
CA VAL A 38 13.65 -3.19 -3.88
C VAL A 38 13.89 -1.91 -3.09
N PHE A 39 13.68 -0.74 -3.71
CA PHE A 39 13.82 0.56 -3.06
C PHE A 39 12.62 0.95 -2.19
N ALA A 40 11.44 0.37 -2.41
CA ALA A 40 10.23 0.66 -1.64
C ALA A 40 10.44 0.63 -0.11
N PRO A 41 11.01 -0.44 0.50
CA PRO A 41 11.25 -0.46 1.95
C PRO A 41 12.24 0.61 2.40
N LEU A 42 13.24 0.95 1.57
CA LEU A 42 14.19 2.03 1.87
C LEU A 42 13.50 3.40 1.87
N LEU A 43 12.66 3.68 0.88
CA LEU A 43 11.91 4.95 0.80
C LEU A 43 10.93 5.08 1.96
N ILE A 44 10.20 4.01 2.29
CA ILE A 44 9.28 3.99 3.44
C ILE A 44 10.07 4.24 4.74
N ALA A 45 11.20 3.55 4.92
CA ALA A 45 12.06 3.76 6.07
C ALA A 45 12.61 5.18 6.15
N ALA A 46 12.99 5.79 5.03
CA ALA A 46 13.49 7.16 4.99
C ALA A 46 12.41 8.18 5.38
N VAL A 47 11.20 8.04 4.84
CA VAL A 47 10.06 8.90 5.20
C VAL A 47 9.72 8.75 6.68
N LEU A 48 9.62 7.52 7.19
CA LEU A 48 9.32 7.27 8.60
C LEU A 48 10.44 7.74 9.53
N ALA A 49 11.70 7.50 9.17
CA ALA A 49 12.85 7.99 9.91
C ALA A 49 12.84 9.51 9.99
N TYR A 50 12.52 10.21 8.90
CA TYR A 50 12.38 11.67 8.91
C TYR A 50 11.29 12.15 9.88
N VAL A 51 10.13 11.47 9.90
CA VAL A 51 9.05 11.79 10.86
C VAL A 51 9.48 11.52 12.31
N LEU A 52 10.14 10.40 12.57
CA LEU A 52 10.61 10.03 13.90
C LEU A 52 11.77 10.91 14.39
N ASP A 53 12.59 11.42 13.49
CA ASP A 53 13.71 12.31 13.82
C ASP A 53 13.21 13.61 14.47
N GLY A 54 12.03 14.11 14.07
CA GLY A 54 11.39 15.23 14.77
C GLY A 54 11.07 14.92 16.25
N ALA A 55 10.66 13.68 16.56
CA ALA A 55 10.46 13.24 17.93
C ALA A 55 11.80 13.07 18.68
N VAL A 56 12.86 12.62 17.99
CA VAL A 56 14.22 12.53 18.55
C VAL A 56 14.75 13.91 18.92
N GLU A 57 14.65 14.88 18.02
CA GLU A 57 15.08 16.27 18.27
C GLU A 57 14.32 16.89 19.44
N TRP A 58 13.01 16.61 19.55
CA TRP A 58 12.22 17.01 20.71
C TRP A 58 12.78 16.44 22.01
N LEU A 59 13.16 15.15 22.06
CA LEU A 59 13.80 14.55 23.25
C LEU A 59 15.20 15.12 23.54
N VAL A 60 16.00 15.38 22.49
CA VAL A 60 17.33 15.99 22.64
C VAL A 60 17.24 17.39 23.23
N SER A 61 16.17 18.14 22.95
CA SER A 61 15.94 19.46 23.56
C SER A 61 15.86 19.43 25.10
N PHE A 62 15.54 18.28 25.69
CA PHE A 62 15.57 18.04 27.14
C PHE A 62 16.96 17.69 27.69
N ARG A 63 18.04 18.00 26.95
CA ARG A 63 19.45 17.69 27.30
C ARG A 63 19.79 16.19 27.33
N LEU A 64 19.01 15.34 26.68
CA LEU A 64 19.35 13.93 26.51
C LEU A 64 20.42 13.75 25.42
N PRO A 65 21.40 12.85 25.60
CA PRO A 65 22.33 12.51 24.53
C PRO A 65 21.57 11.85 23.38
N ARG A 66 21.90 12.22 22.15
CA ARG A 66 21.16 11.83 20.93
C ARG A 66 20.90 10.32 20.83
N ILE A 67 21.88 9.50 21.19
CA ILE A 67 21.75 8.02 21.18
C ILE A 67 20.62 7.53 22.10
N LEU A 68 20.46 8.10 23.30
CA LEU A 68 19.37 7.72 24.20
C LEU A 68 18.02 8.20 23.65
N ALA A 69 17.95 9.41 23.08
CA ALA A 69 16.74 9.91 22.45
C ALA A 69 16.29 9.01 21.29
N VAL A 70 17.22 8.61 20.40
CA VAL A 70 16.96 7.66 19.32
C VAL A 70 16.46 6.32 19.86
N LEU A 71 17.11 5.77 20.89
CA LEU A 71 16.71 4.49 21.47
C LEU A 71 15.29 4.53 22.05
N ILE A 72 14.95 5.60 22.78
CA ILE A 72 13.63 5.76 23.38
C ILE A 72 12.55 5.87 22.30
N VAL A 73 12.76 6.75 21.30
CA VAL A 73 11.80 6.94 20.19
C VAL A 73 11.65 5.65 19.39
N PHE A 74 12.76 4.95 19.12
CA PHE A 74 12.73 3.70 18.37
C PHE A 74 12.00 2.58 19.14
N LEU A 75 12.22 2.44 20.44
CA LEU A 75 11.49 1.48 21.27
C LEU A 75 9.99 1.79 21.37
N LEU A 76 9.64 3.07 21.46
CA LEU A 76 8.25 3.52 21.42
C LEU A 76 7.61 3.17 20.06
N PHE A 77 8.30 3.50 18.97
CA PHE A 77 7.87 3.16 17.62
C PHE A 77 7.66 1.65 17.45
N LEU A 78 8.61 0.83 17.90
CA LEU A 78 8.51 -0.63 17.81
C LEU A 78 7.34 -1.17 18.64
N SER A 79 7.09 -0.57 19.82
CA SER A 79 5.97 -0.94 20.69
C SER A 79 4.63 -0.62 20.04
N VAL A 80 4.48 0.57 19.43
CA VAL A 80 3.28 0.94 18.68
C VAL A 80 3.09 0.03 17.46
N LEU A 81 4.16 -0.23 16.70
CA LEU A 81 4.13 -1.12 15.54
C LEU A 81 3.65 -2.53 15.94
N LEU A 82 4.22 -3.10 17.01
CA LEU A 82 3.82 -4.40 17.54
C LEU A 82 2.37 -4.39 18.04
N ALA A 83 1.93 -3.34 18.74
CA ALA A 83 0.54 -3.21 19.18
C ALA A 83 -0.43 -3.19 18.00
N VAL A 84 -0.11 -2.45 16.93
CA VAL A 84 -0.91 -2.43 15.70
C VAL A 84 -0.94 -3.82 15.07
N MET A 85 0.18 -4.54 15.01
CA MET A 85 0.24 -5.87 14.41
C MET A 85 -0.51 -6.95 15.21
N VAL A 86 -0.38 -6.94 16.54
CA VAL A 86 -0.95 -7.98 17.41
C VAL A 86 -2.41 -7.70 17.76
N TRP A 87 -2.84 -6.44 17.75
CA TRP A 87 -4.19 -6.06 18.17
C TRP A 87 -5.05 -5.52 17.03
N LEU A 88 -4.61 -4.45 16.35
CA LEU A 88 -5.41 -3.79 15.33
C LEU A 88 -5.56 -4.66 14.07
N LEU A 89 -4.47 -5.23 13.58
CA LEU A 89 -4.46 -6.03 12.36
C LEU A 89 -5.37 -7.28 12.45
N PRO A 90 -5.31 -8.14 13.48
CA PRO A 90 -6.22 -9.27 13.58
C PRO A 90 -7.67 -8.85 13.80
N LEU A 91 -7.92 -7.71 14.46
CA LEU A 91 -9.25 -7.15 14.57
C LEU A 91 -9.81 -6.79 13.18
N LEU A 92 -9.01 -6.12 12.35
CA LEU A 92 -9.39 -5.77 10.98
C LEU A 92 -9.62 -7.02 10.11
N ILE A 93 -8.76 -8.03 10.22
CA ILE A 93 -8.93 -9.30 9.49
C ILE A 93 -10.24 -9.99 9.89
N ARG A 94 -10.54 -10.04 11.19
CA ARG A 94 -11.80 -10.62 11.69
C ARG A 94 -13.02 -9.84 11.22
N GLN A 95 -12.98 -8.50 11.30
CA GLN A 95 -14.06 -7.63 10.85
C GLN A 95 -14.29 -7.76 9.34
N ALA A 96 -13.23 -7.78 8.54
CA ALA A 96 -13.32 -8.01 7.11
C ALA A 96 -13.91 -9.41 6.82
N GLY A 97 -13.44 -10.45 7.52
CA GLY A 97 -13.97 -11.81 7.41
C GLY A 97 -15.46 -11.90 7.75
N GLN A 98 -15.91 -11.23 8.80
CA GLN A 98 -17.32 -11.14 9.17
C GLN A 98 -18.15 -10.50 8.06
N PHE A 99 -17.70 -9.35 7.55
CA PHE A 99 -18.34 -8.68 6.41
C PHE A 99 -18.49 -9.61 5.20
N PHE A 100 -17.42 -10.33 4.84
CA PHE A 100 -17.46 -11.29 3.74
C PHE A 100 -18.44 -12.45 3.99
N SER A 101 -18.64 -12.86 5.24
CA SER A 101 -19.58 -13.92 5.61
C SER A 101 -21.04 -13.46 5.71
N GLU A 102 -21.27 -12.19 6.05
CA GLU A 102 -22.61 -11.62 6.26
C GLU A 102 -23.25 -11.10 4.96
N VAL A 103 -22.46 -10.56 4.02
CA VAL A 103 -22.96 -10.03 2.74
C VAL A 103 -23.81 -11.05 1.98
N PRO A 104 -23.39 -12.32 1.79
CA PRO A 104 -24.22 -13.33 1.12
C PRO A 104 -25.53 -13.60 1.87
N GLN A 105 -25.50 -13.58 3.21
CA GLN A 105 -26.70 -13.80 4.03
C GLN A 105 -27.69 -12.64 3.92
N MET A 106 -27.19 -11.40 3.91
CA MET A 106 -28.01 -10.21 3.69
C MET A 106 -28.64 -10.24 2.29
N ALA A 107 -27.90 -10.66 1.27
CA ALA A 107 -28.42 -10.81 -0.08
C ALA A 107 -29.51 -11.90 -0.17
N ASN A 108 -29.35 -13.03 0.51
CA ASN A 108 -30.38 -14.07 0.59
C ASN A 108 -31.67 -13.57 1.28
N LYS A 109 -31.54 -12.77 2.35
CA LYS A 109 -32.71 -12.14 3.01
C LYS A 109 -33.39 -11.13 2.08
N GLY A 110 -32.61 -10.32 1.37
CA GLY A 110 -33.12 -9.40 0.35
C GLY A 110 -33.86 -10.13 -0.78
N GLN A 111 -33.29 -11.25 -1.26
CA GLN A 111 -33.94 -12.10 -2.25
C GLN A 111 -35.30 -12.64 -1.76
N ALA A 112 -35.38 -13.10 -0.51
CA ALA A 112 -36.63 -13.61 0.05
C ALA A 112 -37.72 -12.52 0.16
N LEU A 113 -37.33 -11.27 0.44
CA LEU A 113 -38.24 -10.12 0.43
C LEU A 113 -38.66 -9.76 -1.00
N LEU A 114 -37.73 -9.76 -1.96
CA LEU A 114 -38.01 -9.49 -3.38
C LEU A 114 -39.02 -10.47 -3.97
N LEU A 115 -38.99 -11.74 -3.56
CA LEU A 115 -39.97 -12.74 -4.00
C LEU A 115 -41.40 -12.48 -3.48
N GLN A 116 -41.56 -11.69 -2.42
CA GLN A 116 -42.87 -11.30 -1.88
C GLN A 116 -43.45 -10.04 -2.55
N LEU A 117 -42.64 -9.27 -3.30
CA LEU A 117 -43.11 -8.05 -3.97
C LEU A 117 -44.14 -8.32 -5.09
N PRO A 118 -43.96 -9.34 -5.96
CA PRO A 118 -44.95 -9.69 -7.00
C PRO A 118 -46.31 -10.09 -6.41
N GLU A 119 -46.34 -10.61 -5.18
CA GLU A 119 -47.59 -10.98 -4.50
C GLU A 119 -48.32 -9.75 -3.96
N ARG A 120 -47.61 -8.66 -3.62
CA ARG A 120 -48.19 -7.42 -3.09
C ARG A 120 -48.46 -6.36 -4.15
N TYR A 121 -47.69 -6.32 -5.24
CA TYR A 121 -47.80 -5.31 -6.31
C TYR A 121 -47.77 -5.92 -7.72
N PRO A 122 -48.74 -6.78 -8.06
CA PRO A 122 -48.77 -7.48 -9.35
C PRO A 122 -48.96 -6.56 -10.57
N GLU A 123 -49.48 -5.33 -10.40
CA GLU A 123 -49.67 -4.36 -11.50
C GLU A 123 -48.36 -3.66 -11.94
N PHE A 124 -47.31 -3.66 -11.11
CA PHE A 124 -46.08 -2.90 -11.37
C PHE A 124 -44.82 -3.77 -11.44
N ILE A 125 -44.85 -5.01 -10.91
CA ILE A 125 -43.68 -5.88 -10.80
C ILE A 125 -44.04 -7.30 -11.25
N THR A 126 -43.41 -7.76 -12.33
CA THR A 126 -43.59 -9.11 -12.87
C THR A 126 -42.65 -10.12 -12.21
N ARG A 127 -43.03 -11.41 -12.21
CA ARG A 127 -42.14 -12.48 -11.71
C ARG A 127 -40.87 -12.60 -12.53
N GLU A 128 -40.91 -12.40 -13.85
CA GLU A 128 -39.70 -12.45 -14.69
C GLU A 128 -38.67 -11.38 -14.29
N ASP A 129 -39.13 -10.15 -13.99
CA ASP A 129 -38.26 -9.05 -13.59
C ASP A 129 -37.52 -9.38 -12.29
N VAL A 130 -38.23 -9.91 -11.29
CA VAL A 130 -37.64 -10.33 -10.02
C VAL A 130 -36.66 -11.49 -10.19
N ILE A 131 -36.98 -12.48 -11.02
CA ILE A 131 -36.09 -13.62 -11.30
C ILE A 131 -34.80 -13.15 -11.98
N SER A 132 -34.89 -12.20 -12.91
CA SER A 132 -33.72 -11.64 -13.60
C SER A 132 -32.77 -10.93 -12.63
N VAL A 133 -33.30 -10.09 -11.72
CA VAL A 133 -32.52 -9.38 -10.70
C VAL A 133 -31.86 -10.36 -9.74
N ILE A 134 -32.60 -11.38 -9.29
CA ILE A 134 -32.07 -12.44 -8.42
C ILE A 134 -30.93 -13.19 -9.12
N SER A 135 -31.08 -13.51 -10.41
CA SER A 135 -30.04 -14.22 -11.16
C SER A 135 -28.74 -13.41 -11.28
N GLN A 136 -28.84 -12.10 -11.47
CA GLN A 136 -27.70 -11.19 -11.50
C GLN A 136 -27.01 -11.11 -10.13
N ILE A 137 -27.80 -10.96 -9.05
CA ILE A 137 -27.27 -10.98 -7.67
C ILE A 137 -26.52 -12.29 -7.40
N ARG A 138 -27.08 -13.44 -7.77
CA ARG A 138 -26.41 -14.75 -7.59
C ARG A 138 -25.12 -14.85 -8.39
N SER A 139 -25.10 -14.38 -9.63
CA SER A 139 -23.90 -14.35 -10.47
C SER A 139 -22.80 -13.49 -9.85
N GLU A 140 -23.14 -12.30 -9.35
CA GLU A 140 -22.18 -11.41 -8.71
C GLU A 140 -21.68 -11.93 -7.37
N LEU A 141 -22.55 -12.54 -6.56
CA LEU A 141 -22.14 -13.21 -5.32
C LEU A 141 -21.19 -14.39 -5.61
N GLY A 142 -21.44 -15.14 -6.70
CA GLY A 142 -20.53 -16.20 -7.16
C GLY A 142 -19.17 -15.66 -7.58
N SER A 143 -19.15 -14.58 -8.38
CA SER A 143 -17.91 -13.90 -8.82
C SER A 143 -17.12 -13.35 -7.64
N PHE A 144 -17.81 -12.78 -6.66
CA PHE A 144 -17.25 -12.27 -5.42
C PHE A 144 -16.65 -13.39 -4.56
N GLY A 145 -17.36 -14.50 -4.39
CA GLY A 145 -16.85 -15.69 -3.69
C GLY A 145 -15.55 -16.22 -4.32
N GLN A 146 -15.50 -16.29 -5.65
CA GLN A 146 -14.28 -16.70 -6.36
C GLN A 146 -13.11 -15.73 -6.13
N LYS A 147 -13.37 -14.42 -6.13
CA LYS A 147 -12.34 -13.40 -5.80
C LYS A 147 -11.81 -13.55 -4.37
N VAL A 148 -12.68 -13.79 -3.40
CA VAL A 148 -12.28 -14.02 -2.00
C VAL A 148 -11.37 -15.24 -1.86
N VAL A 149 -11.68 -16.34 -2.54
CA VAL A 149 -10.82 -17.53 -2.57
C VAL A 149 -9.47 -17.24 -3.23
N SER A 150 -9.46 -16.54 -4.37
CA SER A 150 -8.21 -16.16 -5.05
C SER A 150 -7.33 -15.27 -4.17
N LEU A 151 -7.93 -14.28 -3.49
CA LEU A 151 -7.22 -13.41 -2.55
C LEU A 151 -6.61 -14.20 -1.40
N SER A 152 -7.30 -15.23 -0.91
CA SER A 152 -6.81 -16.09 0.17
C SER A 152 -5.54 -16.84 -0.23
N ILE A 153 -5.47 -17.33 -1.47
CA ILE A 153 -4.28 -18.01 -2.01
C ILE A 153 -3.12 -17.01 -2.19
N SER A 154 -3.38 -15.85 -2.80
CA SER A 154 -2.37 -14.80 -2.98
C SER A 154 -1.85 -14.24 -1.66
N SER A 155 -2.67 -14.27 -0.60
CA SER A 155 -2.30 -13.76 0.72
C SER A 155 -1.08 -14.49 1.30
N VAL A 156 -0.91 -15.79 1.09
CA VAL A 156 0.23 -16.55 1.66
C VAL A 156 1.58 -16.00 1.18
N VAL A 157 1.71 -15.76 -0.13
CA VAL A 157 2.93 -15.16 -0.71
C VAL A 157 3.11 -13.73 -0.21
N ASN A 158 2.02 -12.96 -0.15
CA ASN A 158 2.07 -11.57 0.30
C ASN A 158 2.46 -11.45 1.78
N LEU A 159 2.05 -12.41 2.62
CA LEU A 159 2.43 -12.47 4.04
C LEU A 159 3.94 -12.65 4.22
N LEU A 160 4.59 -13.45 3.39
CA LEU A 160 6.05 -13.58 3.42
C LEU A 160 6.74 -12.25 3.10
N THR A 161 6.30 -11.56 2.05
CA THR A 161 6.82 -10.23 1.68
C THR A 161 6.63 -9.22 2.82
N ILE A 162 5.43 -9.19 3.41
CA ILE A 162 5.13 -8.31 4.55
C ILE A 162 6.02 -8.64 5.75
N LEU A 163 6.28 -9.93 6.03
CA LEU A 163 7.12 -10.36 7.15
C LEU A 163 8.58 -9.90 6.95
N VAL A 164 9.11 -10.04 5.74
CA VAL A 164 10.45 -9.53 5.38
C VAL A 164 10.49 -8.00 5.56
N TYR A 165 9.50 -7.28 5.03
CA TYR A 165 9.45 -5.82 5.15
C TYR A 165 9.26 -5.35 6.59
N MET A 166 8.50 -6.10 7.40
CA MET A 166 8.26 -5.81 8.80
C MET A 166 9.55 -5.85 9.63
N VAL A 167 10.52 -6.69 9.27
CA VAL A 167 11.83 -6.71 9.91
C VAL A 167 12.77 -5.68 9.29
N LEU A 168 12.79 -5.60 7.95
CA LEU A 168 13.71 -4.75 7.21
C LEU A 168 13.47 -3.25 7.48
N VAL A 169 12.22 -2.78 7.44
CA VAL A 169 11.88 -1.36 7.58
C VAL A 169 12.30 -0.80 8.95
N PRO A 170 12.00 -1.43 10.10
CA PRO A 170 12.49 -0.96 11.40
C PRO A 170 14.02 -0.94 11.49
N VAL A 171 14.71 -1.93 10.92
CA VAL A 171 16.19 -1.96 10.89
C VAL A 171 16.73 -0.76 10.10
N LEU A 172 16.15 -0.46 8.94
CA LEU A 172 16.53 0.70 8.14
C LEU A 172 16.22 2.02 8.84
N ILE A 173 15.06 2.13 9.50
CA ILE A 173 14.71 3.32 10.29
C ILE A 173 15.75 3.56 11.39
N PHE A 174 16.11 2.52 12.13
CA PHE A 174 17.12 2.61 13.19
C PHE A 174 18.47 3.08 12.62
N PHE A 175 18.92 2.47 11.53
CA PHE A 175 20.16 2.84 10.86
C PHE A 175 20.13 4.32 10.42
N LEU A 176 19.06 4.75 9.76
CA LEU A 176 18.91 6.13 9.28
C LEU A 176 18.85 7.15 10.42
N LEU A 177 18.22 6.82 11.55
CA LEU A 177 18.17 7.70 12.73
C LEU A 177 19.55 7.83 13.40
N VAL A 178 20.26 6.72 13.59
CA VAL A 178 21.57 6.71 14.25
C VAL A 178 22.63 7.38 13.37
N ASP A 179 22.80 6.90 12.14
CA ASP A 179 23.92 7.27 11.26
C ASP A 179 23.70 8.56 10.46
N LYS A 180 22.55 9.25 10.63
CA LYS A 180 22.27 10.56 10.01
C LYS A 180 23.48 11.50 10.07
N GLN A 181 24.10 11.67 11.23
CA GLN A 181 25.23 12.59 11.41
C GLN A 181 26.43 12.24 10.53
N LYS A 182 26.81 10.95 10.45
CA LYS A 182 27.92 10.52 9.58
C LYS A 182 27.63 10.72 8.09
N ILE A 183 26.37 10.55 7.68
CA ILE A 183 25.95 10.76 6.29
C ILE A 183 26.03 12.24 5.93
N PHE A 184 25.57 13.13 6.81
CA PHE A 184 25.65 14.58 6.58
C PHE A 184 27.09 15.11 6.68
N ASP A 185 27.91 14.59 7.60
CA ASP A 185 29.31 14.98 7.73
C ASP A 185 30.14 14.57 6.50
N TRP A 186 29.81 13.45 5.85
CA TRP A 186 30.44 13.00 4.60
C TRP A 186 29.90 13.71 3.35
N ALA A 187 28.60 14.02 3.29
CA ALA A 187 28.02 14.74 2.15
C ALA A 187 28.36 16.25 2.16
N GLY A 188 28.78 16.78 3.31
CA GLY A 188 29.23 18.16 3.47
C GLY A 188 30.74 18.36 3.31
N SER A 189 31.52 17.30 3.07
CA SER A 189 32.96 17.34 2.76
C SER A 189 33.21 17.18 1.27
#